data_AF-G0R3X4-F1
#
_entry.id   AF-G0R3X4-F1
#
_cell.length_a   1.000
_cell.length_b   1.000
_cell.length_c   1.000
_cell.angle_alpha   90.00
_cell.angle_beta   90.00
_cell.angle_gamma   90.00
#
_symmetry.space_group_name_H-M   'P 1'
#
loop_
_entity.id
_entity.type
_entity.pdbx_description
1 polymer ?
#
loop_
_entity_poly.entity_id
_entity_poly.type
_entity_poly.pdbx_seq_one_letter_code
_entity_poly.pdbx_strand_id
1 'polypeptide(L)'
;LKIVDLNIIPYGNAIRNKENNLIQCQHGENECLANLNEACINKHLAFDKLSNLKLINCLEVNIKTNHRLFDQSFIQKCGDELNIEPQYLQNIQECANSQEGVDQYLKMAELTERLSPSNEYVPWIVVDGVHDEQFEEQVIQNMVQFVCQRYDGDINVEACHQFKQQKYNSFLSLQLKGKK
;
A
#
# COMPACT_ATOMS: atom_id res chain seq x y z
N LEU A 1 -6.06 2.96 -12.49
CA LEU A 1 -5.33 1.70 -12.78
C LEU A 1 -6.24 0.83 -13.64
N LYS A 2 -5.76 0.19 -14.73
CA LYS A 2 -6.66 -0.49 -15.70
C LYS A 2 -6.93 -1.96 -15.40
N ILE A 3 -5.94 -2.66 -14.84
CA ILE A 3 -5.97 -4.12 -14.63
C ILE A 3 -5.59 -4.51 -13.20
N VAL A 4 -5.56 -3.55 -12.28
CA VAL A 4 -5.22 -3.73 -10.86
C VAL A 4 -6.17 -2.90 -10.02
N ASP A 5 -6.73 -3.53 -9.00
CA ASP A 5 -7.35 -2.86 -7.87
C ASP A 5 -6.35 -2.86 -6.70
N LEU A 6 -5.67 -1.73 -6.49
CA LEU A 6 -4.70 -1.57 -5.42
C LEU A 6 -5.35 -0.89 -4.22
N ASN A 7 -5.16 -1.48 -3.03
CA ASN A 7 -5.58 -0.92 -1.76
C ASN A 7 -4.37 -0.84 -0.82
N ILE A 8 -4.10 0.33 -0.28
CA ILE A 8 -3.04 0.57 0.72
C ILE A 8 -3.71 0.65 2.08
N ILE A 9 -3.25 -0.14 3.05
CA ILE A 9 -3.81 -0.17 4.41
C ILE A 9 -2.76 0.33 5.41
N PRO A 10 -2.70 1.64 5.70
CA PRO A 10 -1.70 2.22 6.60
C PRO A 10 -2.04 1.91 8.05
N TYR A 11 -1.42 0.84 8.57
CA TYR A 11 -1.56 0.40 9.96
C TYR A 11 -0.34 -0.41 10.39
N GLY A 12 0.04 -1.40 9.56
CA GLY A 12 1.22 -2.22 9.76
C GLY A 12 1.17 -3.04 11.06
N ASN A 13 2.18 -2.87 11.90
CA ASN A 13 2.30 -3.56 13.20
C ASN A 13 1.74 -2.74 14.37
N ALA A 14 0.97 -1.69 14.10
CA ALA A 14 0.30 -0.96 15.17
C ALA A 14 -0.67 -1.89 15.94
N ILE A 15 -0.93 -1.57 17.21
CA ILE A 15 -1.80 -2.37 18.08
C ILE A 15 -2.92 -1.47 18.58
N ARG A 16 -4.16 -1.91 18.37
CA ARG A 16 -5.36 -1.24 18.89
C ARG A 16 -5.78 -1.86 20.22
N ASN A 17 -5.94 -1.03 21.24
CA ASN A 17 -6.67 -1.40 22.44
C ASN A 17 -8.18 -1.42 22.12
N LYS A 18 -8.81 -2.59 22.21
CA LYS A 18 -10.22 -2.77 21.85
C LYS A 18 -11.23 -2.18 22.85
N GLU A 19 -10.80 -1.82 24.05
CA GLU A 19 -11.67 -1.22 25.07
C GLU A 19 -11.89 0.28 24.83
N ASN A 20 -10.85 0.97 24.38
CA ASN A 20 -10.87 2.44 24.23
C ASN A 20 -10.45 2.93 22.83
N ASN A 21 -10.18 2.01 21.89
CA ASN A 21 -9.76 2.29 20.51
C ASN A 21 -8.44 3.08 20.39
N LEU A 22 -7.62 3.14 21.44
CA LEU A 22 -6.29 3.74 21.34
C LEU A 22 -5.38 2.85 20.50
N ILE A 23 -4.68 3.46 19.53
CA ILE A 23 -3.72 2.77 18.67
C ILE A 23 -2.30 3.16 19.08
N GLN A 24 -1.45 2.16 19.29
CA GLN A 24 -0.03 2.33 19.56
C GLN A 24 0.79 1.82 18.37
N CYS A 25 1.67 2.66 17.85
CA CYS A 25 2.56 2.34 16.73
C CYS A 25 3.95 1.93 17.22
N GLN A 26 4.60 1.01 16.50
CA GLN A 26 5.93 0.46 16.84
C GLN A 26 7.04 1.53 16.82
N HIS A 27 6.89 2.57 16.00
CA HIS A 27 7.81 3.69 15.87
C HIS A 27 7.27 4.98 16.54
N GLY A 28 6.30 4.87 17.44
CA GLY A 28 5.76 5.97 18.22
C GLY A 28 4.73 6.83 17.48
N GLU A 29 4.38 7.98 18.08
CA GLU A 29 3.24 8.80 17.67
C GLU A 29 3.38 9.38 16.24
N ASN A 30 4.60 9.62 15.77
CA ASN A 30 4.83 10.12 14.40
C ASN A 30 4.38 9.11 13.32
N GLU A 31 4.62 7.82 13.52
CA GLU A 31 4.14 6.77 12.62
C GLU A 31 2.61 6.69 12.65
N CYS A 32 2.01 6.78 13.84
CA CYS A 32 0.55 6.81 13.97
C CYS A 32 -0.07 8.04 13.27
N LEU A 33 0.58 9.20 13.38
CA LEU A 33 0.13 10.42 12.70
C LEU A 33 0.27 10.30 11.18
N ALA A 34 1.36 9.72 10.68
CA ALA A 34 1.54 9.43 9.26
C ALA A 34 0.44 8.48 8.75
N ASN A 35 0.24 7.35 9.43
CA ASN A 35 -0.77 6.35 9.06
C ASN A 35 -2.19 6.94 9.04
N LEU A 36 -2.52 7.80 10.00
CA LEU A 36 -3.82 8.48 10.05
C LEU A 36 -4.01 9.42 8.85
N ASN A 37 -2.98 10.19 8.48
CA ASN A 37 -3.03 11.06 7.31
C ASN A 37 -3.15 10.23 6.01
N GLU A 38 -2.43 9.11 5.89
CA GLU A 38 -2.57 8.19 4.76
C GLU A 38 -3.96 7.56 4.67
N ALA A 39 -4.59 7.23 5.81
CA ALA A 39 -5.96 6.78 5.87
C ALA A 39 -6.95 7.85 5.36
N CYS A 40 -6.71 9.13 5.68
CA CYS A 40 -7.48 10.25 5.13
C CYS A 40 -7.24 10.42 3.61
N ILE A 41 -6.02 10.21 3.12
CA ILE A 41 -5.72 10.21 1.69
C ILE A 41 -6.48 9.10 0.96
N ASN A 42 -6.54 7.90 1.55
CA ASN A 42 -7.37 6.80 1.05
C ASN A 42 -8.85 7.17 0.94
N LYS A 43 -9.37 7.87 1.95
CA LYS A 43 -10.76 8.31 1.96
C LYS A 43 -11.06 9.36 0.89
N HIS A 44 -10.26 10.43 0.82
CA HIS A 44 -10.55 11.58 -0.03
C HIS A 44 -10.06 11.45 -1.48
N LEU A 45 -9.17 10.50 -1.78
CA LEU A 45 -8.73 10.19 -3.15
C LEU A 45 -9.17 8.78 -3.61
N ALA A 46 -10.18 8.17 -2.97
CA ALA A 46 -10.68 6.84 -3.32
C ALA A 46 -11.10 6.70 -4.79
N PHE A 47 -11.58 7.80 -5.39
CA PHE A 47 -12.03 7.84 -6.79
C PHE A 47 -10.86 7.84 -7.79
N ASP A 48 -9.66 8.26 -7.37
CA ASP A 48 -8.45 8.29 -8.18
C ASP A 48 -7.30 7.56 -7.48
N LYS A 49 -7.32 6.23 -7.63
CA LYS A 49 -6.31 5.33 -7.07
C LYS A 49 -4.88 5.65 -7.50
N LEU A 50 -4.67 6.24 -8.69
CA LEU A 50 -3.33 6.56 -9.16
C LEU A 50 -2.78 7.79 -8.43
N SER A 51 -3.60 8.83 -8.29
CA SER A 51 -3.24 10.03 -7.54
C SER A 51 -3.05 9.72 -6.05
N ASN A 52 -3.93 8.89 -5.47
CA ASN A 52 -3.80 8.36 -4.12
C ASN A 52 -2.42 7.68 -3.91
N LEU A 53 -2.08 6.68 -4.74
CA LEU A 53 -0.81 5.95 -4.66
C LEU A 53 0.39 6.90 -4.79
N LYS A 54 0.34 7.82 -5.76
CA LYS A 54 1.44 8.78 -6.00
C LYS A 54 1.64 9.71 -4.81
N LEU A 55 0.55 10.20 -4.22
CA LEU A 55 0.60 11.08 -3.06
C LEU A 55 1.19 10.36 -1.84
N ILE A 56 0.71 9.15 -1.53
CA ILE A 56 1.25 8.33 -0.44
C ILE A 56 2.74 8.03 -0.69
N ASN A 57 3.12 7.62 -1.89
CA ASN A 57 4.54 7.36 -2.21
C ASN A 57 5.40 8.62 -2.04
N CYS A 58 4.91 9.80 -2.43
CA CYS A 58 5.63 11.05 -2.22
C CYS A 58 5.80 11.36 -0.72
N LEU A 59 4.77 11.15 0.09
CA LEU A 59 4.85 11.31 1.54
C LEU A 59 5.91 10.38 2.14
N GLU A 60 5.85 9.09 1.80
CA GLU A 60 6.78 8.07 2.29
C GLU A 60 8.24 8.39 1.96
N VAL A 61 8.50 8.90 0.75
CA VAL A 61 9.84 9.38 0.37
C VAL A 61 10.27 10.56 1.24
N ASN A 62 9.40 11.56 1.45
CA ASN A 62 9.72 12.73 2.28
C ASN A 62 9.95 12.34 3.75
N ILE A 63 9.08 11.51 4.33
CA ILE A 63 9.21 10.96 5.70
C ILE A 63 10.54 10.23 5.84
N LYS A 64 10.88 9.35 4.89
CA LYS A 64 12.15 8.62 4.90
C LYS A 64 13.36 9.56 4.86
N THR A 65 13.32 10.60 4.02
CA THR A 65 14.40 11.61 3.95
C THR A 65 14.45 12.52 5.18
N ASN A 66 13.32 12.69 5.86
CA ASN A 66 13.18 13.49 7.07
C ASN A 66 13.34 12.65 8.35
N HIS A 67 14.32 11.74 8.38
CA HIS A 67 14.62 10.91 9.56
C HIS A 67 13.43 10.11 10.12
N ARG A 68 12.50 9.68 9.27
CA ARG A 68 11.25 8.98 9.65
C ARG A 68 10.29 9.84 10.47
N LEU A 69 10.36 11.16 10.33
CA LEU A 69 9.44 12.10 10.95
C LEU A 69 8.46 12.62 9.91
N PHE A 70 7.18 12.48 10.21
CA PHE A 70 6.12 13.06 9.42
C PHE A 70 5.99 14.56 9.71
N ASP A 71 5.76 15.32 8.64
CA ASP A 71 5.45 16.75 8.71
C ASP A 71 4.21 17.00 7.84
N GLN A 72 3.21 17.69 8.40
CA GLN A 72 1.95 17.97 7.73
C GLN A 72 2.16 18.74 6.41
N SER A 73 3.22 19.54 6.30
CA SER A 73 3.57 20.29 5.08
C SER A 73 3.88 19.37 3.89
N PHE A 74 4.24 18.10 4.12
CA PHE A 74 4.49 17.14 3.04
C PHE A 74 3.23 16.87 2.22
N ILE A 75 2.03 16.94 2.81
CA ILE A 75 0.77 16.76 2.06
C ILE A 75 0.62 17.88 1.03
N GLN A 76 0.86 19.13 1.43
CA GLN A 76 0.78 20.25 0.51
C GLN A 76 1.86 20.16 -0.57
N LYS A 77 3.12 19.94 -0.16
CA LYS A 77 4.26 19.81 -1.07
C LYS A 77 4.02 18.74 -2.14
N CYS A 78 3.67 17.52 -1.71
CA CYS A 78 3.42 16.41 -2.62
C CYS A 78 2.16 16.63 -3.47
N GLY A 79 1.13 17.23 -2.89
CA GLY A 79 -0.09 17.61 -3.60
C GLY A 79 0.20 18.57 -4.76
N ASP A 80 1.01 19.60 -4.52
CA ASP A 80 1.41 20.59 -5.52
C ASP A 80 2.29 19.94 -6.61
N GLU A 81 3.27 19.13 -6.24
CA GLU A 81 4.13 18.40 -7.19
C GLU A 81 3.31 17.48 -8.13
N LEU A 82 2.20 16.93 -7.63
CA LEU A 82 1.32 16.03 -8.36
C LEU A 82 0.13 16.73 -9.03
N ASN A 83 -0.02 18.04 -8.84
CA ASN A 83 -1.17 18.84 -9.28
C ASN A 83 -2.52 18.29 -8.76
N ILE A 84 -2.56 17.85 -7.50
CA ILE A 84 -3.81 17.49 -6.82
C ILE A 84 -4.59 18.77 -6.53
N GLU A 85 -5.90 18.77 -6.80
CA GLU A 85 -6.71 19.96 -6.59
C GLU A 85 -6.67 20.38 -5.10
N PRO A 86 -6.51 21.69 -4.81
CA PRO A 86 -6.38 22.20 -3.45
C PRO A 86 -7.52 21.76 -2.51
N GLN A 87 -8.74 21.62 -3.04
CA GLN A 87 -9.89 21.17 -2.25
C GLN A 87 -9.69 19.77 -1.66
N TYR A 88 -9.07 18.84 -2.41
CA TYR A 88 -8.79 17.50 -1.87
C TYR A 88 -7.72 17.55 -0.79
N LEU A 89 -6.68 18.37 -0.96
CA LEU A 89 -5.64 18.55 0.05
C LEU A 89 -6.20 19.15 1.34
N GLN A 90 -7.11 20.14 1.21
CA GLN A 90 -7.84 20.71 2.34
C GLN A 90 -8.69 19.65 3.04
N ASN A 91 -9.48 18.87 2.30
CA ASN A 91 -10.31 17.81 2.89
C ASN A 91 -9.46 16.76 3.64
N ILE A 92 -8.29 16.39 3.10
CA ILE A 92 -7.35 15.48 3.76
C ILE A 92 -6.86 16.06 5.09
N GLN A 93 -6.48 17.34 5.11
CA GLN A 93 -6.04 18.02 6.33
C GLN A 93 -7.17 18.14 7.35
N GLU A 94 -8.39 18.45 6.94
CA GLU A 94 -9.56 18.52 7.81
C GLU A 94 -9.91 17.14 8.39
N CYS A 95 -9.88 16.09 7.56
CA CYS A 95 -10.05 14.70 8.00
C CYS A 95 -9.03 14.34 9.07
N ALA A 96 -7.74 14.63 8.84
CA ALA A 96 -6.67 14.27 9.77
C ALA A 96 -6.78 14.95 11.14
N ASN A 97 -7.49 16.08 11.22
CA ASN A 97 -7.72 16.86 12.44
C ASN A 97 -9.13 16.66 13.03
N SER A 98 -9.87 15.63 12.60
CA SER A 98 -11.25 15.40 13.03
C SER A 98 -11.51 13.96 13.43
N GLN A 99 -12.73 13.70 13.90
CA GLN A 99 -13.21 12.33 14.17
C GLN A 99 -13.19 11.46 12.90
N GLU A 100 -13.31 12.05 11.70
CA GLU A 100 -13.24 11.27 10.46
C GLU A 100 -11.88 10.58 10.30
N GLY A 101 -10.78 11.27 10.62
CA GLY A 101 -9.44 10.68 10.57
C GLY A 101 -9.26 9.54 11.56
N VAL A 102 -9.79 9.70 12.79
CA VAL A 102 -9.80 8.62 13.80
C VAL A 102 -10.59 7.42 13.28
N ASP A 103 -11.77 7.64 12.72
CA ASP A 103 -12.62 6.57 12.18
C ASP A 103 -11.97 5.87 10.97
N GLN A 104 -11.31 6.62 10.08
CA GLN A 104 -10.56 6.04 8.97
C GLN A 104 -9.37 5.22 9.47
N TYR A 105 -8.65 5.69 10.49
CA TYR A 105 -7.52 4.95 11.04
C TYR A 105 -7.96 3.66 11.74
N LEU A 106 -9.06 3.71 12.50
CA LEU A 106 -9.69 2.51 13.07
C LEU A 106 -10.15 1.52 12.00
N LYS A 107 -10.68 2.01 10.88
CA LYS A 107 -11.01 1.15 9.73
C LYS A 107 -9.78 0.43 9.17
N MET A 108 -8.61 1.08 9.12
CA MET A 108 -7.36 0.42 8.70
C MET A 108 -6.92 -0.65 9.70
N ALA A 109 -7.09 -0.38 11.00
CA ALA A 109 -6.87 -1.37 12.06
C ALA A 109 -7.75 -2.61 11.85
N GLU A 110 -9.07 -2.41 11.69
CA GLU A 110 -10.01 -3.52 11.49
C GLU A 110 -9.75 -4.33 10.22
N LEU A 111 -9.30 -3.69 9.13
CA LEU A 111 -8.92 -4.40 7.90
C LEU A 111 -7.69 -5.27 8.15
N THR A 112 -6.69 -4.77 8.88
CA THR A 112 -5.47 -5.51 9.20
C THR A 112 -5.74 -6.64 10.20
N GLU A 113 -6.53 -6.38 11.24
CA GLU A 113 -6.94 -7.38 12.25
C GLU A 113 -7.76 -8.54 11.66
N ARG A 114 -8.36 -8.36 10.48
CA ARG A 114 -9.13 -9.40 9.76
C ARG A 114 -8.28 -10.28 8.85
N LEU A 115 -6.99 -10.00 8.70
CA LEU A 115 -6.10 -10.83 7.90
C LEU A 115 -6.05 -12.27 8.43
N SER A 116 -6.04 -13.22 7.49
CA SER A 116 -5.93 -14.65 7.76
C SER A 116 -4.92 -15.27 6.78
N PRO A 117 -3.73 -15.72 7.24
CA PRO A 117 -3.24 -15.59 8.61
C PRO A 117 -3.03 -14.13 9.03
N SER A 118 -2.96 -13.87 10.34
CA SER A 118 -2.59 -12.56 10.85
C SER A 118 -1.17 -12.21 10.39
N ASN A 119 -0.92 -10.95 10.09
CA ASN A 119 0.40 -10.50 9.66
C ASN A 119 1.43 -10.67 10.80
N GLU A 120 2.60 -11.22 10.45
CA GLU A 120 3.71 -11.41 11.40
C GLU A 120 4.83 -10.38 11.21
N TYR A 121 4.77 -9.65 10.09
CA TYR A 121 5.74 -8.64 9.70
C TYR A 121 5.10 -7.64 8.72
N VAL A 122 5.88 -6.62 8.33
CA VAL A 122 5.51 -5.66 7.28
C VAL A 122 6.67 -5.48 6.27
N PRO A 123 6.39 -5.22 4.97
CA PRO A 123 5.05 -5.18 4.35
C PRO A 123 4.36 -6.55 4.37
N TRP A 124 3.03 -6.56 4.26
CA TRP A 124 2.21 -7.79 4.17
C TRP A 124 1.33 -7.70 2.93
N ILE A 125 1.73 -8.36 1.85
CA ILE A 125 1.09 -8.27 0.54
C ILE A 125 0.03 -9.37 0.40
N VAL A 126 -1.19 -8.95 0.05
CA VAL A 126 -2.32 -9.85 -0.22
C VAL A 126 -2.68 -9.74 -1.69
N VAL A 127 -2.67 -10.86 -2.40
CA VAL A 127 -3.06 -10.97 -3.81
C VAL A 127 -4.31 -11.81 -3.89
N ASP A 128 -5.38 -11.25 -4.48
CA ASP A 128 -6.69 -11.91 -4.61
C ASP A 128 -7.23 -12.50 -3.29
N GLY A 129 -6.99 -11.78 -2.19
CA GLY A 129 -7.47 -12.15 -0.85
C GLY A 129 -6.57 -13.14 -0.10
N VAL A 130 -5.46 -13.59 -0.69
CA VAL A 130 -4.53 -14.55 -0.08
C VAL A 130 -3.15 -13.93 0.07
N HIS A 131 -2.55 -14.09 1.26
CA HIS A 131 -1.13 -13.85 1.45
C HIS A 131 -0.33 -15.11 1.10
N ASP A 132 0.71 -14.93 0.28
CA ASP A 132 1.65 -15.97 -0.13
C ASP A 132 3.04 -15.33 -0.23
N GLU A 133 4.01 -15.86 0.51
CA GLU A 133 5.36 -15.29 0.61
C GLU A 133 6.07 -15.24 -0.75
N GLN A 134 5.84 -16.22 -1.62
CA GLN A 134 6.44 -16.24 -2.96
C GLN A 134 5.80 -15.16 -3.85
N PHE A 135 4.50 -14.94 -3.73
CA PHE A 135 3.83 -13.86 -4.44
C PHE A 135 4.29 -12.50 -3.95
N GLU A 136 4.41 -12.32 -2.63
CA GLU A 136 4.95 -11.12 -2.02
C GLU A 136 6.36 -10.81 -2.54
N GLU A 137 7.27 -11.80 -2.54
CA GLU A 137 8.62 -11.63 -3.06
C GLU A 137 8.61 -11.18 -4.54
N GLN A 138 7.80 -11.82 -5.38
CA GLN A 138 7.68 -11.45 -6.79
C GLN A 138 7.09 -10.05 -7.00
N VAL A 139 6.11 -9.65 -6.17
CA VAL A 139 5.54 -8.30 -6.20
C VAL A 139 6.58 -7.26 -5.79
N ILE A 140 7.33 -7.51 -4.72
CA ILE A 140 8.41 -6.62 -4.25
C ILE A 140 9.51 -6.49 -5.32
N GLN A 141 9.90 -7.59 -5.95
CA GLN A 141 10.91 -7.58 -7.02
C GLN A 141 10.43 -6.80 -8.24
N ASN A 142 9.23 -7.11 -8.75
CA ASN A 142 8.67 -6.45 -9.91
C ASN A 142 7.14 -6.63 -10.00
N MET A 143 6.40 -5.75 -9.32
CA MET A 143 4.93 -5.75 -9.34
C MET A 143 4.34 -5.70 -10.76
N VAL A 144 4.94 -4.94 -11.68
CA VAL A 144 4.41 -4.83 -13.06
C VAL A 144 4.50 -6.18 -13.76
N GLN A 145 5.65 -6.85 -13.67
CA GLN A 145 5.83 -8.19 -14.22
C GLN A 145 4.88 -9.19 -13.57
N PHE A 146 4.77 -9.18 -12.24
CA PHE A 146 3.88 -10.07 -11.49
C PHE A 146 2.42 -9.97 -11.95
N VAL A 147 1.90 -8.74 -12.03
CA VAL A 147 0.54 -8.45 -12.51
C VAL A 147 0.38 -8.89 -13.96
N CYS A 148 1.30 -8.50 -14.85
CA CYS A 148 1.19 -8.80 -16.28
C CYS A 148 1.26 -10.30 -16.61
N GLN A 149 1.99 -11.10 -15.81
CA GLN A 149 2.06 -12.55 -16.00
C GLN A 149 0.78 -13.25 -15.56
N ARG A 150 0.08 -12.72 -14.55
CA ARG A 150 -1.18 -13.27 -14.01
C ARG A 150 -2.42 -12.74 -14.70
N TYR A 151 -2.35 -11.56 -15.32
CA TYR A 151 -3.46 -11.00 -16.09
C TYR A 151 -3.80 -11.89 -17.29
N ASP A 152 -5.07 -12.28 -17.38
CA ASP A 152 -5.65 -13.14 -18.41
C ASP A 152 -6.81 -12.48 -19.18
N GLY A 153 -7.13 -11.22 -18.86
CA GLY A 153 -8.15 -10.45 -19.57
C GLY A 153 -7.67 -9.83 -20.88
N ASP A 154 -8.60 -9.21 -21.60
CA ASP A 154 -8.39 -8.71 -22.97
C ASP A 154 -7.88 -7.26 -23.05
N ILE A 155 -7.76 -6.56 -21.92
CA ILE A 155 -7.31 -5.15 -21.94
C ILE A 155 -5.85 -5.10 -22.38
N ASN A 156 -5.60 -4.42 -23.49
CA ASN A 156 -4.25 -4.21 -23.98
C ASN A 156 -3.51 -3.19 -23.11
N VAL A 157 -2.59 -3.68 -22.27
CA VAL A 157 -1.73 -2.85 -21.42
C VAL A 157 -0.31 -2.85 -21.98
N GLU A 158 0.16 -1.68 -22.40
CA GLU A 158 1.49 -1.48 -23.00
C GLU A 158 2.63 -1.98 -22.10
N ALA A 159 2.57 -1.67 -20.79
CA ALA A 159 3.55 -2.13 -19.82
C ALA A 159 3.68 -3.67 -19.75
N CYS A 160 2.66 -4.42 -20.18
CA CYS A 160 2.67 -5.88 -20.23
C CYS A 160 3.29 -6.47 -21.49
N HIS A 161 3.52 -5.68 -22.54
CA HIS A 161 4.03 -6.20 -23.83
C HIS A 161 5.37 -6.91 -23.69
N GLN A 162 6.27 -6.37 -22.87
CA GLN A 162 7.58 -6.97 -22.59
C GLN A 162 7.51 -8.29 -21.79
N PHE A 163 6.40 -8.57 -21.12
CA PHE A 163 6.25 -9.75 -20.26
C PHE A 163 5.45 -10.89 -20.90
N LYS A 164 4.77 -10.65 -22.03
CA LYS A 164 4.00 -11.68 -22.77
C LYS A 164 4.85 -12.87 -23.25
N GLN A 165 6.15 -12.67 -23.48
CA GLN A 165 7.05 -13.74 -23.96
C GLN A 165 7.48 -14.73 -22.85
N GLN A 166 7.37 -14.37 -21.58
CA GLN A 166 7.75 -15.24 -20.46
C GLN A 166 6.66 -16.25 -20.06
N LYS A 167 5.41 -16.03 -20.48
CA LYS A 167 4.27 -16.90 -20.15
C LYS A 167 4.38 -18.31 -20.77
N TYR A 168 5.27 -18.50 -21.75
CA TYR A 168 5.42 -19.74 -22.52
C TYR A 168 6.76 -20.50 -22.32
N ASN A 169 7.71 -19.99 -21.53
CA ASN A 169 9.05 -20.58 -21.42
C ASN A 169 9.55 -20.64 -19.98
N SER A 170 9.19 -21.68 -19.23
CA SER A 170 10.06 -22.25 -18.19
C SER A 170 9.51 -23.56 -17.65
N PHE A 171 9.88 -24.67 -18.30
CA PHE A 171 10.00 -25.95 -17.61
C PHE A 171 11.46 -26.10 -17.19
N LEU A 172 11.75 -25.93 -15.90
CA LEU A 172 13.04 -26.29 -15.33
C LEU A 172 12.89 -27.61 -14.57
N SER A 173 13.27 -28.73 -15.19
CA SER A 173 13.40 -30.01 -14.50
C SER A 173 14.83 -30.17 -13.98
N LEU A 174 15.02 -30.14 -12.67
CA LEU A 174 16.31 -30.43 -12.04
C LEU A 174 16.32 -31.88 -11.52
N GLN A 175 17.25 -32.69 -12.03
CA GLN A 175 17.60 -33.98 -11.43
C GLN A 175 19.01 -33.88 -10.85
N LEU A 176 19.12 -33.98 -9.52
CA LEU A 176 20.41 -34.13 -8.86
C LEU A 176 20.92 -35.56 -9.07
N LYS A 177 22.01 -35.74 -9.82
CA LYS A 177 22.75 -37.00 -9.88
C LYS A 177 23.86 -36.99 -8.84
N GLY A 178 23.92 -38.02 -7.97
CA GLY A 178 25.11 -38.28 -7.15
C GLY A 178 24.93 -38.54 -5.65
N LYS A 179 23.77 -38.98 -5.15
CA LYS A 179 23.76 -39.70 -3.86
C LYS A 179 24.14 -41.15 -4.10
N LYS A 180 25.43 -41.45 -3.95
CA LYS A 180 25.87 -42.71 -3.36
C LYS A 180 26.04 -42.47 -1.86
#